data_AF-A0A146LW44-F1
#
_entry.id   AF-A0A146LW44-F1
#
_cell.length_a   1.000
_cell.length_b   1.000
_cell.length_c   1.000
_cell.angle_alpha   90.00
_cell.angle_beta   90.00
_cell.angle_gamma   90.00
#
_symmetry.space_group_name_H-M   'P 1'
#
loop_
_entity.id
_entity.type
_entity.pdbx_description
1 polymer ?
#
loop_
_entity_poly.entity_id
_entity_poly.type
_entity_poly.pdbx_seq_one_letter_code
_entity_poly.pdbx_strand_id
1 'polypeptide(L)'
;SKVKKLSFHMSNAAKLRSGTAVNMRKFRKATEAVSNPVGEWKIVTGDRVSVISGEGKGKQGIVLSVKRKHNLVFVSGIKMGVRMVKQVIDGAPQLVPQERELGIHYSNVQLVDPVTNKPTRVNVKRDPETDTLVRVAVKSGAIIPKPAMNWTPERTFNAHTDTPAQEVLRKTYVPSSFCDVRDAYLAKQATKGRSS
;
A
#
# COMPACT_ATOMS: atom_id res chain seq x y z
N SER A 1 33.06 -7.88 6.51
CA SER A 1 32.60 -6.47 6.37
C SER A 1 31.07 -6.43 6.53
N LYS A 2 30.56 -6.06 7.71
CA LYS A 2 29.12 -6.09 8.01
C LYS A 2 28.50 -4.74 7.59
N VAL A 3 27.66 -4.76 6.56
CA VAL A 3 26.96 -3.58 6.01
C VAL A 3 26.02 -3.01 7.07
N LYS A 4 26.27 -1.78 7.51
CA LYS A 4 25.37 -1.00 8.38
C LYS A 4 24.12 -0.63 7.59
N LYS A 5 22.94 -1.16 7.97
CA LYS A 5 21.65 -0.65 7.50
C LYS A 5 21.43 0.74 8.10
N LEU A 6 21.39 1.77 7.27
CA LEU A 6 20.84 3.08 7.64
C LEU A 6 19.33 2.94 7.85
N SER A 7 18.86 3.17 9.08
CA SER A 7 17.45 3.41 9.35
C SER A 7 17.19 4.92 9.31
N PHE A 8 16.37 5.35 8.35
CA PHE A 8 15.86 6.71 8.21
C PHE A 8 15.15 7.15 9.50
N HIS A 9 15.61 8.25 10.10
CA HIS A 9 14.93 8.92 11.21
C HIS A 9 13.88 9.86 10.63
N MET A 10 12.59 9.64 10.94
CA MET A 10 11.60 10.72 10.85
C MET A 10 11.64 11.50 12.16
N SER A 11 12.22 12.70 12.07
CA SER A 11 12.17 13.75 13.07
C SER A 11 10.75 14.30 13.20
N ASN A 12 10.12 14.06 14.34
CA ASN A 12 9.24 15.01 15.03
C ASN A 12 8.82 14.41 16.39
N ALA A 13 9.76 14.40 17.33
CA ALA A 13 9.49 14.12 18.73
C ALA A 13 9.23 15.45 19.43
N ALA A 14 7.95 15.81 19.60
CA ALA A 14 7.57 16.85 20.53
C ALA A 14 8.05 16.45 21.94
N LYS A 15 8.82 17.35 22.57
CA LYS A 15 9.30 17.25 23.96
C LYS A 15 8.12 17.01 24.91
N LEU A 16 8.00 15.80 25.45
CA LEU A 16 7.13 15.53 26.60
C LEU A 16 7.74 16.21 27.84
N ARG A 17 6.92 17.01 28.54
CA ARG A 17 7.27 17.69 29.79
C ARG A 17 7.53 16.64 30.88
N SER A 18 8.51 16.94 31.71
CA SER A 18 8.99 16.15 32.86
C SER A 18 7.86 15.56 33.72
N GLY A 19 7.82 14.23 33.79
CA GLY A 19 6.91 13.50 34.68
C GLY A 19 6.86 12.03 34.27
N THR A 20 7.76 11.23 34.86
CA THR A 20 7.83 9.77 34.71
C THR A 20 8.15 9.28 33.29
N ALA A 21 9.45 9.22 32.97
CA ALA A 21 9.93 8.46 31.82
C ALA A 21 9.73 6.96 32.09
N VAL A 22 8.52 6.45 31.83
CA VAL A 22 8.29 5.01 31.71
C VAL A 22 9.30 4.51 30.68
N ASN A 23 10.06 3.47 31.04
CA ASN A 23 11.18 2.98 30.24
C ASN A 23 10.66 2.33 28.94
N MET A 24 10.36 3.16 27.94
CA MET A 24 9.75 2.80 26.65
C MET A 24 10.56 1.76 25.87
N ARG A 25 11.86 1.61 26.18
CA ARG A 25 12.74 0.61 25.55
C ARG A 25 12.47 -0.81 26.02
N LYS A 26 12.00 -1.01 27.25
CA LYS A 26 11.63 -2.35 27.77
C LYS A 26 10.24 -2.79 27.28
N PHE A 27 9.32 -1.86 27.04
CA PHE A 27 7.99 -2.16 26.48
C PHE A 27 7.98 -2.40 24.96
N ARG A 28 8.97 -1.89 24.22
CA ARG A 28 9.00 -1.99 22.74
C ARG A 28 9.25 -3.40 22.20
N LYS A 29 9.88 -4.28 22.98
CA LYS A 29 10.16 -5.67 22.55
C LYS A 29 8.94 -6.60 22.65
N ALA A 30 7.95 -6.30 23.50
CA ALA A 30 6.80 -7.17 23.73
C ALA A 30 5.70 -7.00 22.66
N THR A 31 5.60 -5.83 22.01
CA THR A 31 4.56 -5.53 21.01
C THR A 31 4.97 -5.83 19.57
N GLU A 32 6.28 -6.01 19.30
CA GLU A 32 6.79 -6.45 18.00
C GLU A 32 6.70 -7.97 17.80
N ALA A 33 6.53 -8.73 18.88
CA ALA A 33 6.29 -10.15 18.83
C ALA A 33 4.79 -10.45 18.69
N VAL A 34 4.44 -11.46 17.90
CA VAL A 34 3.09 -12.07 17.76
C VAL A 34 2.17 -11.49 16.68
N SER A 35 2.65 -11.37 15.45
CA SER A 35 1.81 -11.76 14.32
C SER A 35 2.67 -12.37 13.24
N ASN A 36 2.63 -13.69 13.09
CA ASN A 36 3.19 -14.36 11.92
C ASN A 36 2.40 -13.84 10.70
N PRO A 37 2.98 -12.97 9.85
CA PRO A 37 2.23 -12.42 8.74
C PRO A 37 1.89 -13.55 7.78
N VAL A 38 0.65 -13.57 7.28
CA VAL A 38 0.25 -14.55 6.27
C VAL A 38 1.15 -14.33 5.04
N GLY A 39 1.83 -15.40 4.60
CA GLY A 39 2.76 -15.33 3.47
C GLY A 39 2.06 -14.95 2.16
N GLU A 40 1.02 -15.71 1.80
CA GLU A 40 0.25 -15.47 0.58
C GLU A 40 -1.13 -14.87 0.88
N TRP A 41 -1.35 -13.63 0.43
CA TRP A 41 -2.62 -12.93 0.59
C TRP A 41 -3.51 -13.08 -0.63
N LYS A 42 -4.69 -13.67 -0.42
CA LYS A 42 -5.71 -13.84 -1.47
C LYS A 42 -6.71 -12.69 -1.57
N ILE A 43 -6.82 -11.87 -0.52
CA ILE A 43 -7.77 -10.75 -0.41
C ILE A 43 -7.04 -9.44 -0.67
N VAL A 44 -7.65 -8.58 -1.49
CA VAL A 44 -7.14 -7.27 -1.93
C VAL A 44 -8.20 -6.20 -1.63
N THR A 45 -7.77 -4.94 -1.59
CA THR A 45 -8.67 -3.78 -1.50
C THR A 45 -9.63 -3.73 -2.68
N GLY A 46 -10.90 -3.47 -2.41
CA GLY A 46 -11.99 -3.48 -3.40
C GLY A 46 -12.68 -4.84 -3.56
N ASP A 47 -12.18 -5.91 -2.94
CA ASP A 47 -12.86 -7.21 -2.98
C ASP A 47 -14.17 -7.22 -2.18
N ARG A 48 -15.14 -8.01 -2.64
CA ARG A 48 -16.34 -8.36 -1.87
C ARG A 48 -16.05 -9.55 -0.97
N VAL A 49 -16.27 -9.36 0.32
CA VAL A 49 -15.97 -10.37 1.35
C VAL A 49 -17.15 -10.56 2.29
N SER A 50 -17.20 -11.73 2.92
CA SER A 50 -18.15 -12.07 3.97
C SER A 50 -17.42 -12.49 5.23
N VAL A 51 -17.96 -12.10 6.39
CA VAL A 51 -17.42 -12.47 7.70
C VAL A 51 -17.97 -13.83 8.12
N ILE A 52 -17.08 -14.76 8.46
CA ILE A 52 -17.42 -16.15 8.79
C ILE A 52 -17.66 -16.29 10.30
N SER A 53 -16.90 -15.56 11.10
CA SER A 53 -16.86 -15.67 12.55
C SER A 53 -16.60 -14.32 13.23
N GLY A 54 -17.07 -14.19 14.46
CA GLY A 54 -16.96 -12.97 15.26
C GLY A 54 -18.11 -11.98 15.02
N GLU A 55 -17.86 -10.73 15.40
CA GLU A 55 -18.81 -9.64 15.26
C GLU A 55 -19.10 -9.35 13.78
N GLY A 56 -20.39 -9.35 13.42
CA GLY A 56 -20.82 -9.18 12.04
C GLY A 56 -20.79 -10.45 11.18
N LYS A 57 -20.76 -11.64 11.79
CA LYS A 57 -20.92 -12.94 11.10
C LYS A 57 -22.09 -12.92 10.12
N GLY A 58 -21.85 -13.41 8.90
CA GLY A 58 -22.83 -13.51 7.82
C GLY A 58 -23.02 -12.22 7.01
N LYS A 59 -22.60 -11.07 7.53
CA LYS A 59 -22.64 -9.81 6.78
C LYS A 59 -21.59 -9.83 5.67
N GLN A 60 -21.91 -9.15 4.58
CA GLN A 60 -21.03 -8.96 3.43
C GLN A 60 -20.68 -7.48 3.28
N GLY A 61 -19.49 -7.19 2.76
CA GLY A 61 -19.04 -5.83 2.54
C GLY A 61 -17.83 -5.75 1.62
N ILE A 62 -17.44 -4.53 1.26
CA ILE A 62 -16.28 -4.25 0.43
C ILE A 62 -15.06 -4.00 1.32
N VAL A 63 -13.90 -4.54 0.92
CA VAL A 63 -12.63 -4.31 1.61
C VAL A 63 -12.13 -2.90 1.31
N LEU A 64 -12.04 -2.06 2.33
CA LEU A 64 -11.53 -0.68 2.23
C LEU A 64 -10.00 -0.65 2.26
N SER A 65 -9.41 -1.35 3.23
CA SER A 65 -7.96 -1.39 3.39
C SER A 65 -7.51 -2.69 4.04
N VAL A 66 -6.23 -3.01 3.83
CA VAL A 66 -5.61 -4.24 4.31
C VAL A 66 -4.30 -3.92 5.02
N LYS A 67 -4.17 -4.33 6.28
CA LYS A 67 -2.92 -4.22 7.07
C LYS A 67 -2.24 -5.58 7.14
N ARG A 68 -1.38 -5.87 6.15
CA ARG A 68 -0.71 -7.17 6.01
C ARG A 68 0.19 -7.55 7.19
N LYS A 69 0.87 -6.57 7.80
CA LYS A 69 1.74 -6.81 8.96
C LYS A 69 1.03 -7.43 10.15
N HIS A 70 -0.25 -7.07 10.34
CA HIS A 70 -1.05 -7.50 11.48
C HIS A 70 -2.16 -8.49 11.11
N ASN A 71 -2.21 -8.94 9.85
CA ASN A 71 -3.29 -9.80 9.34
C ASN A 71 -4.70 -9.20 9.55
N LEU A 72 -4.84 -7.87 9.42
CA LEU A 72 -6.12 -7.19 9.57
C LEU A 72 -6.70 -6.70 8.24
N VAL A 73 -8.02 -6.82 8.10
CA VAL A 73 -8.82 -6.37 6.98
C VAL A 73 -9.89 -5.41 7.51
N PHE A 74 -10.06 -4.27 6.84
CA PHE A 74 -11.10 -3.29 7.15
C PHE A 74 -12.21 -3.42 6.12
N VAL A 75 -13.42 -3.73 6.58
CA VAL A 75 -14.58 -4.00 5.72
C VAL A 75 -15.67 -2.98 6.03
N SER A 76 -16.20 -2.36 4.98
CA SER A 76 -17.21 -1.30 5.09
C SER A 76 -18.43 -1.74 5.88
N GLY A 77 -18.79 -0.98 6.92
CA GLY A 77 -20.06 -1.10 7.66
C GLY A 77 -20.26 -2.35 8.53
N ILE A 78 -19.24 -3.19 8.74
CA ILE A 78 -19.42 -4.44 9.51
C ILE A 78 -19.03 -4.28 10.98
N LYS A 79 -17.77 -3.91 11.23
CA LYS A 79 -17.22 -3.81 12.58
C LYS A 79 -16.87 -2.36 12.84
N MET A 80 -17.80 -1.60 13.40
CA MET A 80 -17.65 -0.15 13.61
C MET A 80 -17.13 0.14 15.01
N GLY A 81 -16.28 1.15 15.13
CA GLY A 81 -15.80 1.67 16.40
C GLY A 81 -15.85 3.20 16.39
N VAL A 82 -16.21 3.77 17.53
CA VAL A 82 -16.20 5.22 17.72
C VAL A 82 -14.86 5.63 18.29
N ARG A 83 -14.19 6.59 17.63
CA ARG A 83 -13.02 7.27 18.18
C ARG A 83 -13.35 8.75 18.38
N MET A 84 -13.02 9.29 19.55
CA MET A 84 -13.14 10.72 19.81
C MET A 84 -11.95 11.45 19.17
N VAL A 85 -12.23 12.42 18.30
CA VAL A 85 -11.20 13.21 17.61
C VAL A 85 -11.36 14.66 18.00
N LYS A 86 -10.25 15.29 18.37
CA LYS A 86 -10.22 16.73 18.60
C LYS A 86 -10.37 17.44 17.25
N GLN A 87 -11.43 18.22 17.10
CA GLN A 87 -11.70 19.08 15.95
C GLN A 87 -11.96 20.50 16.42
N VAL A 88 -11.66 21.50 15.59
CA VAL A 88 -12.01 22.88 15.88
C VAL A 88 -13.36 23.14 15.23
N ILE A 89 -14.37 23.40 16.06
CA ILE A 89 -15.72 23.76 15.63
C ILE A 89 -16.00 25.14 16.23
N ASP A 90 -16.41 26.09 15.40
CA ASP A 90 -16.71 27.47 15.80
C ASP A 90 -15.55 28.16 16.55
N GLY A 91 -14.30 27.89 16.13
CA GLY A 91 -13.11 28.46 16.74
C GLY A 91 -12.68 27.83 18.08
N ALA A 92 -13.47 26.90 18.63
CA ALA A 92 -13.16 26.20 19.87
C ALA A 92 -12.77 24.73 19.62
N PRO A 93 -11.75 24.20 20.32
CA PRO A 93 -11.42 22.78 20.24
C PRO A 93 -12.45 21.92 20.98
N GLN A 94 -13.16 21.06 20.26
CA GLN A 94 -14.15 20.12 20.81
C GLN A 94 -13.77 18.66 20.48
N LEU A 95 -14.25 17.71 21.28
CA LEU A 95 -14.11 16.27 21.02
C LEU A 95 -15.35 15.78 20.26
N VAL A 96 -15.14 15.34 19.02
CA VAL A 96 -16.21 14.88 18.13
C VAL A 96 -16.12 13.35 17.98
N PRO A 97 -17.22 12.60 18.13
CA PRO A 97 -17.24 11.17 17.82
C PRO A 97 -17.08 10.98 16.32
N GLN A 98 -16.06 10.23 15.92
CA GLN A 98 -15.89 9.77 14.54
C GLN A 98 -16.01 8.25 14.49
N GLU A 99 -16.98 7.76 13.72
CA GLU A 99 -17.12 6.35 13.42
C GLU A 99 -16.07 5.91 12.40
N ARG A 100 -15.43 4.77 12.65
CA ARG A 100 -14.51 4.11 11.71
C ARG A 100 -14.65 2.61 11.80
N GLU A 101 -14.39 1.94 10.68
CA GLU A 101 -14.26 0.50 10.65
C GLU A 101 -13.04 0.06 11.47
N LEU A 102 -13.23 -1.00 12.24
CA LEU A 102 -12.20 -1.71 12.99
C LEU A 102 -11.67 -2.89 12.17
N GLY A 103 -10.45 -3.31 12.51
CA GLY A 103 -9.83 -4.46 11.88
C GLY A 103 -10.53 -5.77 12.24
N ILE A 104 -10.73 -6.60 11.22
CA ILE A 104 -11.13 -8.00 11.32
C ILE A 104 -9.92 -8.85 10.92
N HIS A 105 -9.63 -9.90 11.69
CA HIS A 105 -8.51 -10.79 11.38
C HIS A 105 -8.78 -11.55 10.07
N TYR A 106 -7.75 -11.71 9.24
CA TYR A 106 -7.81 -12.33 7.91
C TYR A 106 -8.51 -13.69 7.91
N SER A 107 -8.29 -14.52 8.94
CA SER A 107 -8.90 -15.85 9.06
C SER A 107 -10.43 -15.84 9.17
N ASN A 108 -11.02 -14.72 9.60
CA ASN A 108 -12.45 -14.61 9.88
C ASN A 108 -13.22 -14.05 8.67
N VAL A 109 -12.53 -13.83 7.55
CA VAL A 109 -13.06 -13.21 6.34
C VAL A 109 -12.81 -14.13 5.15
N GLN A 110 -13.82 -14.30 4.29
CA GLN A 110 -13.72 -15.06 3.04
C GLN A 110 -14.21 -14.22 1.86
N LEU A 111 -13.67 -14.51 0.68
CA LEU A 111 -14.17 -13.93 -0.57
C LEU A 111 -15.57 -14.47 -0.86
N VAL A 112 -16.42 -13.59 -1.37
CA VAL A 112 -17.75 -13.97 -1.87
C VAL A 112 -17.58 -14.45 -3.30
N ASP A 113 -18.14 -15.63 -3.58
CA ASP A 113 -18.19 -16.15 -4.95
C ASP A 113 -19.22 -15.37 -5.78
N PRO A 114 -18.86 -14.85 -6.96
CA PRO A 114 -19.76 -14.05 -7.80
C PRO A 114 -20.99 -14.83 -8.28
N VAL A 115 -20.92 -16.16 -8.36
CA VAL A 115 -22.04 -17.00 -8.83
C VAL A 115 -22.98 -17.34 -7.68
N THR A 116 -22.46 -17.92 -6.60
CA THR A 116 -23.31 -18.41 -5.50
C THR A 116 -23.61 -17.36 -4.44
N ASN A 117 -22.93 -16.20 -4.45
CA ASN A 117 -23.00 -15.16 -3.41
C ASN A 117 -22.70 -15.68 -1.99
N LYS A 118 -22.08 -16.85 -1.87
CA LYS A 118 -21.70 -17.48 -0.60
C LYS A 118 -20.21 -17.28 -0.33
N PRO A 119 -19.77 -17.27 0.94
CA PRO A 119 -18.34 -17.27 1.27
C PRO A 119 -17.68 -18.54 0.74
N THR A 120 -16.51 -18.39 0.10
CA THR A 120 -15.75 -19.49 -0.50
C THR A 120 -14.26 -19.44 -0.20
N ARG A 121 -13.64 -20.61 -0.18
CA ARG A 121 -12.18 -20.74 -0.28
C ARG A 121 -11.76 -20.49 -1.73
N VAL A 122 -10.56 -19.96 -1.88
CA VAL A 122 -10.00 -19.56 -3.18
C VAL A 122 -8.67 -20.25 -3.40
N ASN A 123 -8.48 -20.77 -4.60
CA ASN A 123 -7.20 -21.30 -5.09
C ASN A 123 -6.65 -20.35 -6.15
N VAL A 124 -5.33 -20.25 -6.26
CA VAL A 124 -4.68 -19.51 -7.35
C VAL A 124 -4.30 -20.53 -8.42
N LYS A 125 -4.76 -20.31 -9.65
CA LYS A 125 -4.45 -21.14 -10.82
C LYS A 125 -3.96 -20.24 -11.95
N ARG A 126 -3.18 -20.81 -12.87
CA ARG A 126 -2.78 -20.14 -14.10
C ARG A 126 -3.87 -20.34 -15.15
N ASP A 127 -4.34 -19.26 -15.75
CA ASP A 127 -5.30 -19.32 -16.84
C ASP A 127 -4.62 -19.75 -18.14
N PRO A 128 -5.21 -20.69 -18.90
CA PRO A 128 -4.63 -21.16 -20.16
C PRO A 128 -4.73 -20.11 -21.29
N GLU A 129 -5.69 -19.19 -21.22
CA GLU A 129 -5.92 -18.19 -22.28
C GLU A 129 -5.03 -16.96 -22.13
N THR A 130 -4.81 -16.49 -20.90
CA THR A 130 -4.08 -15.22 -20.63
C THR A 130 -2.67 -15.45 -20.08
N ASP A 131 -2.31 -16.69 -19.73
CA ASP A 131 -1.09 -17.08 -18.99
C ASP A 131 -0.91 -16.36 -17.64
N THR A 132 -1.95 -15.68 -17.15
CA THR A 132 -1.92 -14.93 -15.89
C THR A 132 -2.41 -15.77 -14.71
N LEU A 133 -1.99 -15.38 -13.50
CA LEU A 133 -2.44 -16.01 -12.25
C LEU A 133 -3.77 -15.41 -11.81
N VAL A 134 -4.81 -16.24 -11.78
CA VAL A 134 -6.15 -15.87 -11.34
C VAL A 134 -6.60 -16.62 -10.11
N ARG A 135 -7.59 -16.04 -9.44
CA ARG A 135 -8.22 -16.61 -8.25
C ARG A 135 -9.45 -17.39 -8.70
N VAL A 136 -9.54 -18.66 -8.31
CA VAL A 136 -10.66 -19.55 -8.64
C VAL A 136 -11.39 -19.96 -7.35
N ALA A 137 -12.70 -19.76 -7.32
CA ALA A 137 -13.56 -20.15 -6.22
C ALA A 137 -13.70 -21.68 -6.17
N VAL A 138 -13.56 -22.27 -4.97
CA VAL A 138 -13.65 -23.74 -4.82
C VAL A 138 -15.08 -24.27 -5.03
N LYS A 139 -16.12 -23.50 -4.66
CA LYS A 139 -17.51 -23.99 -4.72
C LYS A 139 -18.09 -23.96 -6.13
N SER A 140 -17.92 -22.86 -6.85
CA SER A 140 -18.48 -22.68 -8.20
C SER A 140 -17.48 -22.95 -9.32
N GLY A 141 -16.17 -23.00 -9.02
CA GLY A 141 -15.13 -22.98 -10.04
C GLY A 141 -15.00 -21.64 -10.76
N ALA A 142 -15.76 -20.61 -10.37
CA ALA A 142 -15.76 -19.31 -11.03
C ALA A 142 -14.46 -18.54 -10.74
N ILE A 143 -14.03 -17.76 -11.74
CA ILE A 143 -12.87 -16.88 -11.62
C ILE A 143 -13.29 -15.59 -10.88
N ILE A 144 -12.54 -15.24 -9.83
CA ILE A 144 -12.71 -13.99 -9.06
C ILE A 144 -11.63 -13.01 -9.50
N PRO A 145 -11.93 -12.06 -10.41
CA PRO A 145 -10.93 -11.12 -10.91
C PRO A 145 -10.39 -10.24 -9.78
N LYS A 146 -9.13 -9.81 -9.88
CA LYS A 146 -8.58 -8.82 -8.95
C LYS A 146 -9.21 -7.46 -9.29
N PRO A 147 -9.78 -6.73 -8.31
CA PRO A 147 -10.33 -5.41 -8.55
C PRO A 147 -9.22 -4.46 -9.03
N ALA A 148 -9.56 -3.58 -9.97
CA ALA A 148 -8.63 -2.56 -10.43
C ALA A 148 -8.28 -1.62 -9.27
N MET A 149 -6.98 -1.47 -9.00
CA MET A 149 -6.53 -0.47 -8.04
C MET A 149 -6.61 0.90 -8.72
N ASN A 150 -7.57 1.73 -8.33
CA ASN A 150 -7.75 3.10 -8.83
C ASN A 150 -6.68 4.07 -8.27
N TRP A 151 -5.45 3.59 -8.09
CA TRP A 151 -4.32 4.44 -7.72
C TRP A 151 -3.77 5.11 -8.97
N THR A 152 -4.48 6.12 -9.43
CA THR A 152 -3.97 7.08 -10.42
C THR A 152 -3.51 8.29 -9.63
N PRO A 153 -2.20 8.50 -9.40
CA PRO A 153 -1.76 9.79 -8.91
C PRO A 153 -2.17 10.84 -9.94
N GLU A 154 -2.91 11.86 -9.53
CA GLU A 154 -3.09 13.04 -10.36
C GLU A 154 -1.70 13.65 -10.60
N ARG A 155 -1.14 13.39 -11.79
CA ARG A 155 0.17 13.93 -12.15
C ARG A 155 -0.04 15.35 -12.65
N THR A 156 0.21 16.33 -11.80
CA THR A 156 0.35 17.71 -12.24
C THR A 156 1.68 17.84 -12.99
N PHE A 157 1.61 18.05 -14.31
CA PHE A 157 2.80 18.34 -15.12
C PHE A 157 3.21 19.79 -14.91
N ASN A 158 4.43 20.01 -14.43
CA ASN A 158 5.01 21.34 -14.33
C ASN A 158 5.88 21.61 -15.57
N ALA A 159 5.40 22.46 -16.48
CA ALA A 159 6.07 22.73 -17.75
C ALA A 159 7.51 23.29 -17.63
N HIS A 160 7.87 23.90 -16.49
CA HIS A 160 9.22 24.43 -16.30
C HIS A 160 10.21 23.40 -15.76
N THR A 161 9.76 22.52 -14.86
CA THR A 161 10.64 21.56 -14.16
C THR A 161 10.53 20.14 -14.70
N ASP A 162 9.41 19.77 -15.30
CA ASP A 162 9.17 18.45 -15.83
C ASP A 162 9.57 18.39 -17.31
N THR A 163 10.32 17.36 -17.66
CA THR A 163 10.66 17.06 -19.05
C THR A 163 9.44 16.48 -19.78
N PRO A 164 9.13 16.95 -21.00
CA PRO A 164 8.04 16.40 -21.79
C PRO A 164 8.35 14.96 -22.20
N ALA A 165 7.30 14.13 -22.32
CA ALA A 165 7.45 12.70 -22.61
C ALA A 165 8.23 12.42 -23.92
N GLN A 166 8.07 13.28 -24.92
CA GLN A 166 8.75 13.16 -26.21
C GLN A 166 10.28 13.24 -26.08
N GLU A 167 10.79 14.12 -25.21
CA GLU A 167 12.22 14.29 -24.99
C GLU A 167 12.81 13.13 -24.20
N VAL A 168 12.08 12.64 -23.19
CA VAL A 168 12.49 11.47 -22.38
C VAL A 168 12.54 10.19 -23.22
N LEU A 169 11.56 9.99 -24.10
CA LEU A 169 11.49 8.82 -24.97
C LEU A 169 12.45 8.89 -26.17
N ARG A 170 13.06 10.05 -26.42
CA ARG A 170 14.02 10.23 -27.50
C ARG A 170 15.25 9.34 -27.27
N LYS A 171 15.43 8.34 -28.13
CA LYS A 171 16.62 7.48 -28.13
C LYS A 171 17.84 8.28 -28.60
N THR A 172 18.60 8.83 -27.65
CA THR A 172 19.81 9.62 -27.90
C THR A 172 21.10 8.83 -27.81
N TYR A 173 21.05 7.62 -27.24
CA TYR A 173 22.22 6.78 -27.05
C TYR A 173 22.64 6.10 -28.35
N VAL A 174 23.90 6.31 -28.74
CA VAL A 174 24.59 5.59 -29.80
C VAL A 174 25.70 4.77 -29.13
N PRO A 175 25.73 3.44 -29.29
CA PRO A 175 26.76 2.62 -28.68
C PRO A 175 28.13 2.94 -29.31
N SER A 176 29.07 3.41 -28.50
CA SER A 176 30.44 3.69 -28.90
C SER A 176 31.43 3.20 -27.83
N SER A 177 32.71 3.10 -28.19
CA SER A 177 33.74 2.72 -27.23
C SER A 177 33.96 3.85 -26.21
N PHE A 178 34.43 3.50 -25.02
CA PHE A 178 34.63 4.47 -23.94
C PHE A 178 35.60 5.61 -24.32
N CYS A 179 36.63 5.28 -25.12
CA CYS A 179 37.58 6.25 -25.65
C CYS A 179 36.89 7.30 -26.52
N ASP A 180 36.00 6.86 -27.42
CA ASP A 180 35.25 7.74 -28.33
C ASP A 180 34.28 8.66 -27.59
N VAL A 181 33.66 8.18 -26.50
CA VAL A 181 32.78 8.99 -25.65
C VAL A 181 33.55 10.10 -24.95
N ARG A 182 34.73 9.78 -24.39
CA ARG A 182 35.58 10.75 -23.71
C ARG A 182 36.06 11.83 -24.66
N ASP A 183 36.54 11.44 -25.83
CA ASP A 183 37.09 12.36 -26.81
C ASP A 183 35.97 13.25 -27.40
N ALA A 184 34.79 12.68 -27.66
CA ALA A 184 33.60 13.45 -28.06
C ALA A 184 33.12 14.42 -26.96
N TYR A 185 33.23 14.06 -25.68
CA TYR A 185 32.92 14.94 -24.57
C TYR A 185 33.92 16.11 -24.49
N LEU A 186 35.22 15.83 -24.55
CA LEU A 186 36.27 16.85 -24.53
C LEU A 186 36.14 17.81 -25.72
N ALA A 187 35.86 17.29 -26.92
CA ALA A 187 35.59 18.09 -28.11
C ALA A 187 34.36 19.01 -27.91
N LYS A 188 33.26 18.51 -27.33
CA LYS A 188 32.07 19.33 -27.01
C LYS A 188 32.38 20.44 -26.00
N GLN A 189 33.18 20.15 -24.96
CA GLN A 189 33.58 21.15 -23.98
C GLN A 189 34.44 22.26 -24.61
N ALA A 190 35.37 21.90 -25.51
CA ALA A 190 36.22 22.86 -26.21
C ALA A 190 35.44 23.84 -27.10
N THR A 191 34.34 23.39 -27.72
CA THR A 191 33.48 24.25 -28.55
C THR A 191 32.53 25.15 -27.76
N LYS A 192 32.19 24.78 -26.51
CA LYS A 192 31.18 25.47 -25.70
C LYS A 192 31.63 26.84 -25.18
N GLY A 193 32.94 27.11 -25.15
CA GLY A 193 33.52 28.37 -24.71
C GLY A 193 33.81 29.41 -25.81
N ARG A 194 33.40 29.16 -27.06
CA ARG A 194 33.79 29.99 -28.22
C ARG A 194 32.68 30.86 -28.81
N SER A 195 31.48 30.82 -28.24
CA SER A 195 30.37 31.72 -28.60
C SER A 195 30.26 32.84 -27.55
N SER A 196 31.08 33.87 -27.72
CA SER A 196 30.93 35.21 -27.14
C SER A 196 30.77 36.20 -28.27
#